data_AF-A0A936Z0W5-F1
#
_entry.id   AF-A0A936Z0W5-F1
#
_cell.length_a   1.000
_cell.length_b   1.000
_cell.length_c   1.000
_cell.angle_alpha   90.00
_cell.angle_beta   90.00
_cell.angle_gamma   90.00
#
_symmetry.space_group_name_H-M   'P 1'
#
loop_
_entity.id
_entity.type
_entity.pdbx_description
1 polymer ?
#
loop_
_entity_poly.entity_id
_entity_poly.type
_entity_poly.pdbx_seq_one_letter_code
_entity_poly.pdbx_strand_id
1 'polypeptide(L)'
;MPWLVALLLALLLGSWAAWSRGLQAVAAVLAVAAFALAFVVGRRIEAQRDADWAAAARAVQGTFRAGDAGYCAGFGRPAPWDAWARDGELQCTRVIDGAGASPPFALVQIRYSVRESRGEEHPDSWYEVTVAVVRRPGAAGLPQLQDVPAPAGHAAVHNGQSVFVWKKANRGAGASLTADELPALLDTARHLAP
;
A
#
# COMPACT_ATOMS: atom_id res chain seq x y z
N MET A 1 4.36 12.67 18.63
CA MET A 1 4.21 13.06 17.21
C MET A 1 3.79 14.51 16.97
N PRO A 2 2.75 15.07 17.60
CA PRO A 2 2.27 16.42 17.24
C PRO A 2 3.30 17.53 17.45
N TRP A 3 4.18 17.38 18.45
CA TRP A 3 5.27 18.33 18.70
C TRP A 3 6.33 18.37 17.59
N LEU A 4 6.58 17.27 16.86
CA LEU A 4 7.51 17.25 15.73
C LEU A 4 6.95 18.01 14.52
N VAL A 5 5.64 17.91 14.31
CA VAL A 5 4.94 18.66 13.26
C VAL A 5 4.94 20.15 13.60
N ALA A 6 4.66 20.50 14.86
CA ALA A 6 4.76 21.89 15.32
C ALA A 6 6.18 22.45 15.16
N LEU A 7 7.21 21.66 15.49
CA LEU A 7 8.61 22.05 15.31
C LEU A 7 8.97 22.23 13.83
N LEU A 8 8.49 21.36 12.94
CA LEU A 8 8.70 21.49 11.49
C LEU A 8 8.09 22.80 10.96
N LEU A 9 6.84 23.11 11.35
CA LEU A 9 6.18 24.35 10.98
C LEU A 9 6.93 25.57 11.52
N ALA A 10 7.41 25.50 12.77
CA ALA A 10 8.20 26.57 13.37
C ALA A 10 9.52 26.83 12.62
N LEU A 11 10.22 25.78 12.18
CA LEU A 11 11.44 25.91 11.38
C LEU A 11 11.17 26.50 9.99
N LEU A 12 10.07 26.10 9.32
CA LEU A 12 9.69 26.66 8.02
C LEU A 12 9.29 28.14 8.13
N LEU A 13 8.46 28.49 9.11
CA LEU A 13 8.07 29.87 9.38
C LEU A 13 9.28 30.73 9.79
N GLY A 14 10.16 30.19 10.61
CA GLY A 14 11.41 30.83 11.01
C GLY A 14 12.34 31.07 9.83
N SER A 15 12.50 30.09 8.94
CA SER A 15 13.27 30.22 7.70
C SER A 15 12.72 31.34 6.82
N TRP A 16 11.42 31.36 6.58
CA TRP A 16 10.76 32.40 5.78
C TRP A 16 10.91 33.79 6.40
N ALA A 17 10.73 33.91 7.72
CA ALA A 17 10.88 35.16 8.45
C ALA A 17 12.33 35.67 8.55
N ALA A 18 13.33 34.77 8.51
CA ALA A 18 14.74 35.14 8.44
C ALA A 18 15.10 35.62 7.02
N TRP A 19 14.59 34.94 5.99
CA TRP A 19 14.81 35.29 4.60
C TRP A 19 14.26 36.69 4.27
N SER A 20 13.03 37.00 4.70
CA SER A 20 12.41 38.30 4.47
C SER A 20 13.13 39.48 5.15
N ARG A 21 13.97 39.20 6.15
CA ARG A 21 14.81 40.18 6.86
C ARG A 21 16.24 40.25 6.35
N GLY A 22 16.57 39.57 5.25
CA GLY A 22 17.92 39.55 4.68
C GLY A 22 18.91 38.65 5.42
N LEU A 23 18.47 37.83 6.38
CA LEU A 23 19.30 36.90 7.13
C LEU A 23 19.43 35.56 6.38
N GLN A 24 20.01 35.59 5.19
CA GLN A 24 20.04 34.45 4.25
C GLN A 24 20.73 33.21 4.82
N ALA A 25 21.86 33.37 5.51
CA ALA A 25 22.57 32.24 6.12
C ALA A 25 21.75 31.55 7.21
N VAL A 26 21.06 32.32 8.05
CA VAL A 26 20.16 31.79 9.10
C VAL A 26 18.96 31.09 8.47
N ALA A 27 18.36 31.68 7.45
CA ALA A 27 17.27 31.07 6.71
C ALA A 27 17.66 29.73 6.09
N ALA A 28 18.85 29.64 5.47
CA ALA A 28 19.36 28.40 4.89
C ALA A 28 19.54 27.30 5.94
N VAL A 29 20.10 27.62 7.11
CA VAL A 29 20.26 26.66 8.22
C VAL A 29 18.91 26.15 8.71
N LEU A 30 17.92 27.05 8.88
CA LEU A 30 16.57 26.67 9.31
C LEU A 30 15.86 25.81 8.27
N ALA A 31 16.02 26.11 6.99
CA ALA A 31 15.47 25.31 5.89
C ALA A 31 16.07 23.89 5.89
N VAL A 32 17.40 23.76 5.99
CA VAL A 32 18.06 22.45 6.06
C VAL A 32 17.60 21.66 7.28
N ALA A 33 17.48 22.31 8.44
CA ALA A 33 16.95 21.67 9.65
C ALA A 33 15.49 21.21 9.46
N ALA A 34 14.65 22.00 8.78
CA ALA A 34 13.28 21.63 8.44
C ALA A 34 13.24 20.39 7.53
N PHE A 35 14.07 20.34 6.48
CA PHE A 35 14.14 19.17 5.60
C PHE A 35 14.61 17.91 6.32
N ALA A 36 15.66 18.02 7.16
CA ALA A 36 16.14 16.91 7.97
C ALA A 36 15.05 16.41 8.94
N LEU A 37 14.32 17.33 9.58
CA LEU A 37 13.21 16.99 10.47
C LEU A 37 12.05 16.32 9.71
N ALA A 38 11.68 16.84 8.54
CA ALA A 38 10.64 16.26 7.69
C ALA A 38 10.99 14.81 7.29
N PHE A 39 12.25 14.56 6.92
CA PHE A 39 12.75 13.22 6.64
C PHE A 39 12.63 12.28 7.86
N VAL A 40 13.03 12.74 9.05
CA VAL A 40 12.92 11.95 10.30
C VAL A 40 11.46 11.67 10.66
N VAL A 41 10.57 12.65 10.51
CA VAL A 41 9.13 12.47 10.75
C VAL A 41 8.55 11.44 9.77
N GLY A 42 8.88 11.54 8.48
CA GLY A 42 8.47 10.57 7.47
C GLY A 42 8.94 9.15 7.81
N ARG A 43 10.22 8.98 8.18
CA ARG A 43 10.78 7.69 8.60
C ARG A 43 10.06 7.10 9.82
N ARG A 44 9.67 7.94 10.79
CA ARG A 44 8.90 7.48 11.96
C ARG A 44 7.48 7.06 11.61
N ILE A 45 6.83 7.79 10.70
CA ILE A 45 5.49 7.42 10.22
C ILE A 45 5.55 6.06 9.53
N GLU A 46 6.48 5.85 8.61
CA GLU A 46 6.64 4.56 7.93
C GLU A 46 6.97 3.42 8.91
N ALA A 47 7.86 3.67 9.88
CA ALA A 47 8.17 2.68 10.92
C ALA A 47 6.96 2.33 11.80
N GLN A 48 6.10 3.31 12.11
CA GLN A 48 4.86 3.05 12.83
C GLN A 48 3.90 2.21 11.99
N ARG A 49 3.73 2.52 10.69
CA ARG A 49 2.89 1.73 9.78
C ARG A 49 3.37 0.29 9.68
N ASP A 50 4.69 0.07 9.62
CA ASP A 50 5.28 -1.27 9.62
C ASP A 50 5.02 -2.01 10.93
N ALA A 51 5.10 -1.32 12.08
CA ALA A 51 4.77 -1.90 13.37
C ALA A 51 3.28 -2.28 13.48
N ASP A 52 2.39 -1.45 12.95
CA ASP A 52 0.95 -1.71 12.91
C ASP A 52 0.63 -2.93 12.03
N TRP A 53 1.29 -3.04 10.86
CA TRP A 53 1.20 -4.21 9.99
C TRP A 53 1.76 -5.47 10.65
N ALA A 54 2.87 -5.37 11.38
CA ALA A 54 3.41 -6.48 12.15
C ALA A 54 2.48 -6.91 13.30
N ALA A 55 1.76 -5.97 13.91
CA ALA A 55 0.72 -6.28 14.88
C ALA A 55 -0.45 -7.02 14.24
N ALA A 56 -0.96 -6.53 13.11
CA ALA A 56 -2.03 -7.19 12.35
C ALA A 56 -1.62 -8.59 11.86
N ALA A 57 -0.35 -8.79 11.48
CA ALA A 57 0.16 -10.10 11.09
C ALA A 57 -0.04 -11.15 12.18
N ARG A 58 0.23 -10.79 13.45
CA ARG A 58 -0.01 -11.68 14.60
C ARG A 58 -1.50 -12.01 14.75
N ALA A 59 -2.38 -11.04 14.53
CA ALA A 59 -3.83 -11.23 14.64
C ALA A 59 -4.37 -12.23 13.61
N VAL A 60 -3.81 -12.24 12.39
CA VAL A 60 -4.21 -13.18 11.32
C VAL A 60 -3.36 -14.45 11.25
N GLN A 61 -2.50 -14.69 12.24
CA GLN A 61 -1.55 -15.81 12.26
C GLN A 61 -0.61 -15.84 11.03
N GLY A 62 -0.24 -14.66 10.55
CA GLY A 62 0.71 -14.48 9.46
C GLY A 62 2.05 -13.90 9.91
N THR A 63 2.98 -13.77 8.97
CA THR A 63 4.30 -13.18 9.15
C THR A 63 4.39 -11.90 8.33
N PHE A 64 4.65 -10.77 9.01
CA PHE A 64 4.90 -9.51 8.33
C PHE A 64 6.25 -9.52 7.62
N ARG A 65 6.27 -8.97 6.41
CA ARG A 65 7.48 -8.69 5.63
C ARG A 65 7.36 -7.31 5.00
N ALA A 66 8.47 -6.58 4.98
CA ALA A 66 8.60 -5.47 4.06
C ALA A 66 8.49 -6.03 2.63
N GLY A 67 7.64 -5.44 1.80
CA GLY A 67 7.46 -5.93 0.44
C GLY A 67 8.68 -5.64 -0.43
N ASP A 68 8.83 -6.43 -1.48
CA ASP A 68 9.83 -6.21 -2.53
C ASP A 68 9.16 -6.19 -3.92
N ALA A 69 9.83 -5.63 -4.92
CA ALA A 69 9.27 -5.48 -6.27
C ALA A 69 8.91 -6.83 -6.94
N GLY A 70 9.52 -7.94 -6.50
CA GLY A 70 9.29 -9.28 -7.05
C GLY A 70 8.15 -10.04 -6.37
N TYR A 71 7.73 -9.63 -5.17
CA TYR A 71 6.79 -10.38 -4.34
C TYR A 71 5.42 -10.58 -5.04
N CYS A 72 4.91 -9.55 -5.71
CA CYS A 72 3.65 -9.63 -6.47
C CYS A 72 3.68 -10.69 -7.60
N ALA A 73 4.85 -11.03 -8.15
CA ALA A 73 4.94 -12.04 -9.21
C ALA A 73 4.59 -13.45 -8.72
N GLY A 74 4.63 -13.70 -7.41
CA GLY A 74 4.41 -15.01 -6.82
C GLY A 74 2.97 -15.52 -6.85
N PHE A 75 1.96 -14.69 -7.16
CA PHE A 75 0.53 -15.04 -7.04
C PHE A 75 -0.13 -15.57 -8.33
N GLY A 76 0.68 -15.85 -9.35
CA GLY A 76 0.20 -16.31 -10.66
C GLY A 76 -0.24 -15.17 -11.56
N ARG A 77 -0.28 -15.44 -12.86
CA ARG A 77 -0.72 -14.48 -13.89
C ARG A 77 -1.98 -15.00 -14.59
N PRO A 78 -2.88 -14.09 -15.00
CA PRO A 78 -2.84 -12.64 -14.75
C PRO A 78 -3.18 -12.29 -13.28
N ALA A 79 -2.76 -11.12 -12.82
CA ALA A 79 -3.12 -10.55 -11.52
C ALA A 79 -3.76 -9.16 -11.71
N PRO A 80 -4.61 -8.68 -10.78
CA PRO A 80 -5.37 -7.45 -11.02
C PRO A 80 -4.48 -6.21 -11.13
N TRP A 81 -3.34 -6.19 -10.43
CA TRP A 81 -2.36 -5.10 -10.52
C TRP A 81 -1.65 -5.00 -11.87
N ASP A 82 -1.62 -6.07 -12.68
CA ASP A 82 -1.10 -6.01 -14.04
C ASP A 82 -1.94 -5.03 -14.88
N ALA A 83 -3.25 -4.99 -14.63
CA ALA A 83 -4.17 -4.07 -15.29
C ALA A 83 -4.22 -2.69 -14.64
N TRP A 84 -3.84 -2.56 -13.37
CA TRP A 84 -3.82 -1.26 -12.66
C TRP A 84 -2.57 -0.46 -12.98
N ALA A 85 -1.39 -1.07 -12.88
CA ALA A 85 -0.13 -0.43 -13.20
C ALA A 85 0.02 -0.28 -14.72
N ARG A 86 -0.36 -1.30 -15.51
CA ARG A 86 -0.12 -1.38 -16.96
C ARG A 86 1.35 -1.11 -17.32
N ASP A 87 1.63 0.12 -17.73
CA ASP A 87 2.92 0.66 -18.15
C ASP A 87 3.58 1.56 -17.09
N GLY A 88 2.87 1.84 -16.00
CA GLY A 88 3.37 2.52 -14.81
C GLY A 88 4.19 1.62 -13.89
N GLU A 89 4.59 2.18 -12.76
CA GLU A 89 5.39 1.47 -11.76
C GLU A 89 4.51 0.70 -10.77
N LEU A 90 5.01 -0.44 -10.31
CA LEU A 90 4.36 -1.29 -9.32
C LEU A 90 5.35 -1.57 -8.19
N GLN A 91 4.92 -1.33 -6.95
CA GLN A 91 5.68 -1.60 -5.74
C GLN A 91 4.80 -2.39 -4.77
N CYS A 92 5.33 -3.49 -4.26
CA CYS A 92 4.76 -4.15 -3.09
C CYS A 92 5.42 -3.54 -1.86
N THR A 93 4.69 -2.73 -1.08
CA THR A 93 5.29 -2.01 0.05
C THR A 93 5.26 -2.83 1.34
N ARG A 94 4.19 -3.62 1.56
CA ARG A 94 3.99 -4.40 2.78
C ARG A 94 3.28 -5.70 2.50
N VAL A 95 3.64 -6.73 3.25
CA VAL A 95 3.13 -8.09 3.09
C VAL A 95 2.84 -8.72 4.44
N ILE A 96 1.77 -9.48 4.52
CA ILE A 96 1.55 -10.48 5.59
C ILE A 96 1.33 -11.84 4.92
N ASP A 97 2.22 -12.79 5.20
CA ASP A 97 2.16 -14.17 4.69
C ASP A 97 1.48 -15.11 5.70
N GLY A 98 0.47 -15.87 5.28
CA GLY A 98 -0.05 -17.01 6.05
C GLY A 98 0.82 -18.26 5.90
N ALA A 99 1.02 -19.06 6.94
CA ALA A 99 2.06 -20.11 7.00
C ALA A 99 1.95 -21.26 5.95
N GLY A 100 3.09 -21.68 5.38
CA GLY A 100 3.30 -22.92 4.61
C GLY A 100 4.29 -22.79 3.43
N ALA A 101 4.81 -23.90 2.88
CA ALA A 101 5.75 -23.95 1.74
C ALA A 101 5.20 -23.32 0.42
N SER A 102 3.95 -22.89 0.44
CA SER A 102 3.28 -22.00 -0.51
C SER A 102 2.15 -21.33 0.30
N PRO A 103 2.25 -20.04 0.65
CA PRO A 103 1.36 -19.45 1.65
C PRO A 103 -0.10 -19.53 1.19
N PRO A 104 -1.03 -20.10 1.98
CA PRO A 104 -2.45 -20.22 1.60
C PRO A 104 -3.11 -18.85 1.42
N PHE A 105 -2.56 -17.81 2.04
CA PHE A 105 -3.00 -16.44 1.83
C PHE A 105 -1.85 -15.44 1.96
N ALA A 106 -2.05 -14.26 1.40
CA ALA A 106 -1.25 -13.08 1.66
C ALA A 106 -2.14 -11.84 1.77
N LEU A 107 -1.76 -10.87 2.61
CA LEU A 107 -2.27 -9.50 2.53
C LEU A 107 -1.15 -8.64 1.96
N VAL A 108 -1.43 -7.93 0.88
CA VAL A 108 -0.43 -7.23 0.10
C VAL A 108 -0.84 -5.77 -0.01
N GLN A 109 0.02 -4.86 0.44
CA GLN A 109 -0.11 -3.45 0.14
C GLN A 109 0.66 -3.15 -1.15
N ILE A 110 -0.08 -2.69 -2.14
CA ILE A 110 0.41 -2.38 -3.47
C ILE A 110 0.37 -0.88 -3.63
N ARG A 111 1.48 -0.31 -4.06
CA ARG A 111 1.59 1.05 -4.52
C ARG A 111 1.85 1.04 -6.02
N TYR A 112 1.02 1.71 -6.81
CA TYR A 112 1.18 1.76 -8.27
C TYR A 112 1.00 3.17 -8.80
N SER A 113 1.64 3.47 -9.92
CA SER A 113 1.41 4.70 -10.69
C SER A 113 0.71 4.39 -12.01
N VAL A 114 -0.09 5.33 -12.51
CA VAL A 114 -0.75 5.20 -13.82
C VAL A 114 -0.22 6.32 -14.72
N ARG A 115 0.38 5.94 -15.85
CA ARG A 115 0.72 6.86 -16.93
C ARG A 115 -0.47 6.95 -17.88
N GLU A 116 -1.47 7.74 -17.49
CA GLU A 116 -2.67 8.10 -18.29
C GLU A 116 -3.52 6.91 -18.84
N SER A 117 -4.78 6.79 -18.39
CA SER A 117 -5.93 6.34 -19.23
C SER A 117 -7.22 6.01 -18.47
N ARG A 118 -7.46 6.57 -17.27
CA ARG A 118 -8.74 6.33 -16.56
C ARG A 118 -9.46 7.54 -15.96
N GLY A 119 -9.21 8.76 -16.45
CA GLY A 119 -9.89 9.95 -15.93
C GLY A 119 -9.50 10.30 -14.50
N GLU A 120 -8.32 9.85 -14.08
CA GLU A 120 -7.68 10.30 -12.84
C GLU A 120 -7.17 11.73 -13.04
N GLU A 121 -7.44 12.63 -12.09
CA GLU A 121 -7.15 14.08 -12.21
C GLU A 121 -5.65 14.41 -12.38
N HIS A 122 -4.76 13.45 -12.10
CA HIS A 122 -3.31 13.68 -12.02
C HIS A 122 -2.51 12.51 -12.59
N PRO A 123 -2.07 12.56 -13.87
CA PRO A 123 -0.96 11.73 -14.33
C PRO A 123 0.22 11.87 -13.36
N ASP A 124 0.99 10.78 -13.18
CA ASP A 124 2.11 10.67 -12.23
C ASP A 124 1.74 10.58 -10.73
N SER A 125 0.46 10.37 -10.40
CA SER A 125 0.06 10.07 -9.01
C SER A 125 0.32 8.63 -8.61
N TRP A 126 0.70 8.45 -7.34
CA TRP A 126 0.81 7.14 -6.70
C TRP A 126 -0.49 6.78 -5.98
N TYR A 127 -1.01 5.60 -6.28
CA TYR A 127 -2.17 5.00 -5.63
C TYR A 127 -1.71 3.86 -4.73
N GLU A 128 -2.40 3.68 -3.60
CA GLU A 128 -2.11 2.61 -2.66
C GLU A 128 -3.36 1.78 -2.39
N VAL A 129 -3.26 0.47 -2.58
CA VAL A 129 -4.37 -0.49 -2.47
C VAL A 129 -3.91 -1.67 -1.63
N THR A 130 -4.76 -2.12 -0.72
CA THR A 130 -4.53 -3.36 0.02
C THR A 130 -5.36 -4.48 -0.60
N VAL A 131 -4.70 -5.59 -0.94
CA VAL A 131 -5.31 -6.77 -1.56
C VAL A 131 -5.10 -7.98 -0.66
N ALA A 132 -6.18 -8.68 -0.33
CA ALA A 132 -6.11 -10.03 0.22
C ALA A 132 -6.05 -11.03 -0.94
N VAL A 133 -5.07 -11.92 -0.89
CA VAL A 133 -4.85 -12.96 -1.86
C VAL A 133 -5.00 -14.30 -1.17
N VAL A 134 -5.81 -15.20 -1.71
CA VAL A 134 -5.95 -16.58 -1.21
C VAL A 134 -5.58 -17.53 -2.34
N ARG A 135 -4.61 -18.42 -2.11
CA ARG A 135 -4.17 -19.41 -3.09
C ARG A 135 -5.16 -20.56 -3.18
N ARG A 136 -5.34 -21.07 -4.40
CA ARG A 136 -6.14 -22.24 -4.74
C ARG A 136 -5.21 -23.36 -5.22
N PRO A 137 -4.66 -24.18 -4.32
CA PRO A 137 -3.70 -25.21 -4.69
C PRO A 137 -4.32 -26.22 -5.66
N GLY A 138 -3.57 -26.61 -6.68
CA GLY A 138 -4.00 -27.57 -7.70
C GLY A 138 -4.92 -27.01 -8.80
N ALA A 139 -5.31 -25.73 -8.73
CA ALA A 139 -6.07 -25.10 -9.80
C ALA A 139 -5.18 -24.71 -10.99
N ALA A 140 -5.69 -24.92 -12.21
CA ALA A 140 -5.04 -24.45 -13.43
C ALA A 140 -5.14 -22.91 -13.54
N GLY A 141 -4.08 -22.27 -14.04
CA GLY A 141 -4.10 -20.85 -14.37
C GLY A 141 -5.09 -20.55 -15.50
N LEU A 142 -5.81 -19.45 -15.37
CA LEU A 142 -6.71 -18.94 -16.40
C LEU A 142 -5.99 -17.91 -17.29
N PRO A 143 -6.36 -17.81 -18.58
CA PRO A 143 -5.74 -16.84 -19.48
C PRO A 143 -6.17 -15.39 -19.18
N GLN A 144 -7.29 -15.19 -18.47
CA GLN A 144 -7.84 -13.89 -18.11
C GLN A 144 -8.43 -13.93 -16.70
N LEU A 145 -8.48 -12.77 -16.04
CA LEU A 145 -9.15 -12.61 -14.76
C LEU A 145 -10.66 -12.83 -14.92
N GLN A 146 -11.27 -13.51 -13.94
CA GLN A 146 -12.71 -13.69 -13.85
C GLN A 146 -13.24 -13.03 -12.58
N ASP A 147 -14.35 -12.30 -12.70
CA ASP A 147 -14.99 -11.66 -11.55
C ASP A 147 -15.55 -12.70 -10.58
N VAL A 148 -15.38 -12.45 -9.28
CA VAL A 148 -15.99 -13.21 -8.20
C VAL A 148 -17.08 -12.37 -7.55
N PRO A 149 -18.31 -12.87 -7.37
CA PRO A 149 -19.35 -12.15 -6.64
C PRO A 149 -18.88 -11.81 -5.22
N ALA A 150 -18.73 -10.51 -4.94
CA ALA A 150 -18.20 -10.01 -3.67
C ALA A 150 -19.26 -9.18 -2.91
N PRO A 151 -19.16 -9.08 -1.57
CA PRO A 151 -20.01 -8.19 -0.78
C PRO A 151 -19.94 -6.74 -1.24
N ALA A 152 -20.97 -5.96 -0.90
CA ALA A 152 -21.00 -4.52 -1.16
C ALA A 152 -19.73 -3.83 -0.63
N GLY A 153 -19.20 -2.88 -1.41
CA GLY A 153 -17.95 -2.18 -1.09
C GLY A 153 -16.66 -2.95 -1.39
N HIS A 154 -16.74 -4.21 -1.82
CA HIS A 154 -15.58 -5.01 -2.21
C HIS A 154 -15.60 -5.35 -3.70
N ALA A 155 -14.42 -5.62 -4.23
CA ALA A 155 -14.20 -6.22 -5.53
C ALA A 155 -13.38 -7.49 -5.35
N ALA A 156 -13.67 -8.50 -6.17
CA ALA A 156 -12.93 -9.74 -6.15
C ALA A 156 -12.80 -10.32 -7.56
N VAL A 157 -11.63 -10.87 -7.86
CA VAL A 157 -11.36 -11.60 -9.11
C VAL A 157 -10.54 -12.86 -8.81
N HIS A 158 -10.52 -13.83 -9.73
CA HIS A 158 -9.60 -14.95 -9.65
C HIS A 158 -8.90 -15.21 -10.99
N ASN A 159 -7.70 -15.78 -10.91
CA ASN A 159 -6.91 -16.21 -12.07
C ASN A 159 -6.81 -17.74 -12.17
N GLY A 160 -7.71 -18.44 -11.47
CA GLY A 160 -7.65 -19.89 -11.28
C GLY A 160 -6.79 -20.28 -10.08
N GLN A 161 -5.53 -19.83 -10.03
CA GLN A 161 -4.56 -20.17 -8.98
C GLN A 161 -4.71 -19.37 -7.68
N SER A 162 -5.33 -18.19 -7.75
CA SER A 162 -5.49 -17.25 -6.65
C SER A 162 -6.81 -16.51 -6.78
N VAL A 163 -7.43 -16.19 -5.63
CA VAL A 163 -8.51 -15.21 -5.49
C VAL A 163 -7.92 -13.93 -4.91
N PHE A 164 -8.24 -12.79 -5.51
CA PHE A 164 -7.80 -11.47 -5.11
C PHE A 164 -9.00 -10.66 -4.67
N VAL A 165 -8.95 -10.04 -3.49
CA VAL A 165 -10.05 -9.26 -2.91
C VAL A 165 -9.53 -7.94 -2.36
N TRP A 166 -10.23 -6.85 -2.65
CA TRP A 166 -9.89 -5.52 -2.13
C TRP A 166 -11.13 -4.67 -1.89
N LYS A 167 -10.98 -3.62 -1.09
CA LYS A 167 -12.02 -2.62 -0.86
C LYS A 167 -12.07 -1.65 -2.04
N LYS A 168 -13.26 -1.41 -2.59
CA LYS A 168 -13.48 -0.40 -3.63
C LYS A 168 -13.25 1.00 -3.04
N ALA A 169 -12.60 1.86 -3.80
CA ALA A 169 -12.47 3.27 -3.47
C ALA A 169 -13.29 4.13 -4.43
N ASN A 170 -13.56 5.37 -4.03
CA ASN A 170 -14.20 6.36 -4.90
C ASN A 170 -13.32 6.76 -6.10
N ARG A 171 -12.02 6.48 -6.06
CA ARG A 171 -11.01 6.80 -7.08
C ARG A 171 -9.96 5.67 -7.15
N GLY A 172 -9.41 5.42 -8.34
CA GLY A 172 -8.39 4.37 -8.56
C GLY A 172 -8.95 2.94 -8.54
N ALA A 173 -8.06 1.96 -8.39
CA ALA A 173 -8.42 0.54 -8.39
C ALA A 173 -9.04 0.08 -7.06
N GLY A 174 -8.73 0.75 -5.95
CA GLY A 174 -9.15 0.37 -4.60
C GLY A 174 -8.63 1.32 -3.53
N ALA A 175 -8.86 0.96 -2.26
CA ALA A 175 -8.39 1.72 -1.11
C ALA A 175 -7.21 1.03 -0.40
N SER A 176 -6.32 1.83 0.20
CA SER A 176 -5.46 1.33 1.26
C SER A 176 -6.28 1.12 2.52
N LEU A 177 -5.97 0.07 3.27
CA LEU A 177 -6.59 -0.24 4.54
C LEU A 177 -5.68 0.12 5.71
N THR A 178 -6.30 0.38 6.86
CA THR A 178 -5.60 0.41 8.14
C THR A 178 -5.33 -1.02 8.63
N ALA A 179 -4.41 -1.17 9.58
CA ALA A 179 -4.05 -2.48 10.15
C ALA A 179 -5.26 -3.22 10.75
N ASP A 180 -6.19 -2.48 11.35
CA ASP A 180 -7.39 -3.04 11.98
C ASP A 180 -8.42 -3.58 10.97
N GLU A 181 -8.38 -3.10 9.73
CA GLU A 181 -9.26 -3.55 8.64
C GLU A 181 -8.73 -4.82 7.94
N LEU A 182 -7.45 -5.16 8.12
CA LEU A 182 -6.81 -6.28 7.42
C LEU A 182 -7.43 -7.65 7.73
N PRO A 183 -7.76 -7.99 9.00
CA PRO A 183 -8.40 -9.28 9.31
C PRO A 183 -9.74 -9.45 8.59
N ALA A 184 -10.58 -8.42 8.59
CA ALA A 184 -11.89 -8.46 7.93
C ALA A 184 -11.78 -8.63 6.41
N LEU A 185 -10.78 -8.00 5.78
CA LEU A 185 -10.51 -8.20 4.35
C LEU A 185 -10.10 -9.65 4.07
N LEU A 186 -9.22 -10.23 4.91
CA LEU A 186 -8.78 -11.61 4.75
C LEU A 186 -9.91 -12.60 4.94
N ASP A 187 -10.77 -12.39 5.95
CA ASP A 187 -11.92 -13.25 6.19
C ASP A 187 -12.88 -13.21 5.00
N THR A 188 -13.12 -12.03 4.43
CA THR A 188 -13.89 -11.89 3.18
C THR A 188 -13.25 -12.72 2.06
N ALA A 189 -11.93 -12.64 1.89
CA ALA A 189 -11.23 -13.39 0.84
C ALA A 189 -11.31 -14.91 1.04
N ARG A 190 -11.21 -15.40 2.27
CA ARG A 190 -11.35 -16.82 2.60
C ARG A 190 -12.73 -17.37 2.27
N HIS A 191 -13.80 -16.59 2.52
CA HIS A 191 -15.15 -16.99 2.16
C HIS A 191 -15.37 -17.06 0.64
N LEU A 192 -14.60 -16.28 -0.13
CA LEU A 192 -14.69 -16.22 -1.60
C LEU A 192 -13.77 -17.21 -2.33
N ALA A 193 -12.92 -17.94 -1.60
CA ALA A 193 -11.92 -18.85 -2.16
C ALA A 193 -12.17 -20.33 -1.79
N PRO A 194 -13.24 -20.96 -2.32
CA PRO A 194 -13.50 -22.39 -2.14
C PRO A 194 -12.53 -23.28 -2.93
#